data_AF-A0A662PUU5-F1
#
_entry.id   AF-A0A662PUU5-F1
#
_cell.length_a   1.000
_cell.length_b   1.000
_cell.length_c   1.000
_cell.angle_alpha   90.00
_cell.angle_beta   90.00
_cell.angle_gamma   90.00
#
_symmetry.space_group_name_H-M   'P 1'
#
loop_
_entity.id
_entity.type
_entity.pdbx_description
1 polymer ?
#
loop_
_entity_poly.entity_id
_entity_poly.type
_entity_poly.pdbx_seq_one_letter_code
_entity_poly.pdbx_strand_id
1 'polypeptide(L)' 'MREIKSLVEKAKKYLRSAEILLKEGDYESSVSRTYYAMFYCAQAILLTKIYHFLS' A
#
# COMPACT_ATOMS: atom_id res chain seq x y z
N MET A 1 -6.73 -1.29 -14.72
CA MET A 1 -6.33 -2.60 -14.11
C MET A 1 -4.82 -2.73 -13.82
N ARG A 2 -3.92 -2.43 -14.77
CA ARG A 2 -2.45 -2.49 -14.54
C ARG A 2 -1.98 -1.59 -13.40
N GLU A 3 -2.52 -0.37 -13.33
CA GLU A 3 -2.20 0.60 -12.27
C GLU A 3 -2.66 0.16 -10.88
N ILE A 4 -3.88 -0.37 -10.76
CA ILE A 4 -4.41 -0.98 -9.52
C ILE A 4 -3.47 -2.10 -9.03
N LYS A 5 -3.04 -2.99 -9.94
CA LYS A 5 -2.08 -4.06 -9.59
C LYS A 5 -0.75 -3.49 -9.10
N SER A 6 -0.23 -2.46 -9.77
CA SER A 6 1.02 -1.80 -9.36
C SER A 6 0.93 -1.19 -7.95
N LEU A 7 -0.18 -0.53 -7.63
CA LEU A 7 -0.43 0.02 -6.30
C LEU A 7 -0.50 -1.05 -5.22
N VAL A 8 -1.19 -2.16 -5.50
CA VAL A 8 -1.29 -3.31 -4.58
C VAL A 8 0.07 -3.95 -4.34
N GLU A 9 0.89 -4.15 -5.38
CA GLU A 9 2.24 -4.68 -5.23
C GLU A 9 3.16 -3.73 -4.45
N LYS A 10 3.01 -2.41 -4.65
CA LYS A 10 3.72 -1.41 -3.87
C LYS A 10 3.33 -1.45 -2.38
N ALA A 11 2.04 -1.59 -2.09
CA ALA A 11 1.56 -1.75 -0.72
C ALA A 11 2.15 -3.00 -0.04
N LYS A 12 2.14 -4.15 -0.73
CA LYS A 12 2.74 -5.41 -0.23
C LYS A 12 4.24 -5.26 0.06
N LYS A 13 4.97 -4.58 -0.82
CA LYS A 13 6.40 -4.29 -0.61
C LYS A 13 6.62 -3.46 0.66
N TYR A 14 5.79 -2.45 0.88
CA TYR A 14 5.86 -1.60 2.07
C TYR A 14 5.51 -2.36 3.35
N LEU A 15 4.50 -3.23 3.34
CA LEU A 15 4.20 -4.10 4.48
C LEU A 15 5.37 -5.04 4.82
N ARG A 16 5.99 -5.65 3.80
CA ARG A 16 7.19 -6.48 4.00
C ARG A 16 8.33 -5.68 4.64
N SER A 17 8.55 -4.44 4.20
CA SER A 17 9.53 -3.55 4.85
C SER A 17 9.12 -3.20 6.29
N ALA A 18 7.85 -2.92 6.55
CA ALA A 18 7.35 -2.63 7.89
C ALA A 18 7.58 -3.80 8.86
N GLU A 19 7.36 -5.04 8.42
CA GLU A 19 7.63 -6.25 9.20
C GLU A 19 9.11 -6.41 9.55
N ILE A 20 10.02 -6.10 8.61
CA ILE A 20 11.47 -6.12 8.87
C ILE A 20 11.83 -5.07 9.92
N LEU A 21 11.38 -3.82 9.73
CA LEU A 21 11.66 -2.70 10.63
C LEU A 21 11.10 -2.96 12.04
N LEU A 22 9.93 -3.57 12.13
CA LEU A 22 9.32 -3.96 13.40
C LEU A 22 10.19 -4.96 14.17
N LYS A 23 10.77 -5.94 13.47
CA LYS A 23 11.68 -6.94 14.08
C LYS A 23 13.00 -6.35 14.53
N GLU A 24 13.50 -5.34 13.81
CA GLU A 24 14.72 -4.60 14.15
C GLU A 24 14.51 -3.54 15.26
N GLY A 25 13.27 -3.33 15.71
CA GLY A 25 12.94 -2.33 16.73
C GLY A 25 12.83 -0.89 16.20
N ASP A 26 12.91 -0.68 14.88
CA ASP A 26 12.69 0.61 14.23
C ASP A 26 11.19 0.86 14.03
N TYR A 27 10.52 1.22 15.13
CA TYR A 27 9.07 1.39 15.17
C TYR A 27 8.58 2.59 14.35
N GLU A 28 9.30 3.72 14.37
CA GLU A 28 8.90 4.93 13.63
C GLU A 28 8.92 4.68 12.12
N SER A 29 9.96 4.03 11.62
CA SER A 29 10.01 3.64 10.21
C SER A 29 8.96 2.58 9.87
N SER A 30 8.70 1.61 10.77
CA SER A 30 7.67 0.58 10.56
C SER A 30 6.27 1.19 10.43
N VAL A 31 5.91 2.12 11.31
CA VAL A 31 4.64 2.86 11.26
C VAL A 31 4.53 3.64 9.94
N SER A 32 5.59 4.36 9.56
CA SER A 32 5.64 5.12 8.31
C SER A 32 5.41 4.22 7.09
N ARG A 33 6.03 3.03 7.04
CA ARG A 33 5.82 2.07 5.95
C ARG A 33 4.40 1.51 5.93
N THR A 34 3.83 1.25 7.10
CA THR A 34 2.44 0.78 7.22
C THR A 34 1.44 1.83 6.72
N TYR A 35 1.63 3.11 7.09
CA TYR A 35 0.81 4.22 6.60
C TYR A 35 0.81 4.30 5.07
N TYR A 36 1.99 4.25 4.44
CA TYR A 36 2.06 4.31 2.99
C TYR A 36 1.48 3.07 2.29
N ALA A 37 1.58 1.89 2.91
CA ALA A 37 0.89 0.71 2.40
C ALA A 37 -0.64 0.91 2.37
N MET A 38 -1.22 1.43 3.45
CA MET A 38 -2.64 1.78 3.51
C MET A 38 -3.01 2.84 2.48
N PHE A 39 -2.18 3.87 2.30
CA PHE A 39 -2.38 4.91 1.30
C PHE A 39 -2.41 4.36 -0.14
N TYR A 40 -1.53 3.43 -0.50
CA TYR A 40 -1.56 2.79 -1.82
C TYR A 40 -2.80 1.91 -2.00
N CYS A 41 -3.23 1.20 -0.96
CA CYS A 41 -4.49 0.46 -0.99
C CYS A 41 -5.69 1.39 -1.20
N ALA A 42 -5.76 2.54 -0.52
CA ALA A 42 -6.83 3.51 -0.68
C ALA A 42 -6.89 4.06 -2.12
N GLN A 43 -5.74 4.37 -2.72
CA GLN A 43 -5.67 4.78 -4.14
C GLN A 43 -6.15 3.68 -5.08
N ALA A 44 -5.76 2.42 -4.83
CA ALA A 44 -6.20 1.28 -5.65
C ALA A 44 -7.72 1.11 -5.60
N ILE A 45 -8.32 1.22 -4.41
CA ILE A 45 -9.78 1.16 -4.20
C ILE A 45 -10.47 2.31 -4.94
N LEU A 46 -9.96 3.54 -4.80
CA LEU A 46 -10.55 4.70 -5.47
C LEU A 46 -10.54 4.52 -6.99
N LEU A 47 -9.41 4.07 -7.56
CA LEU A 47 -9.31 3.77 -8.98
C LEU A 47 -10.32 2.71 -9.42
N THR A 48 -10.51 1.62 -8.66
CA THR A 48 -11.52 0.60 -9.01
C THR A 48 -12.94 1.18 -9.07
N LYS A 49 -13.28 2.10 -8.16
CA LYS A 49 -14.60 2.77 -8.15
C LYS A 49 -14.76 3.71 -9.35
N ILE A 50 -13.72 4.47 -9.69
CA ILE A 50 -13.73 5.35 -10.86
C ILE A 50 -13.91 4.54 -12.15
N TYR A 51 -13.18 3.44 -12.31
CA TYR A 51 -13.34 2.57 -13.48
C TYR A 51 -14.75 1.98 -13.58
N HIS A 52 -15.35 1.58 -12.45
CA HIS A 52 -16.72 1.05 -12.43
C HIS A 52 -17.76 2.11 -12.83
N PHE A 53 -17.56 3.38 -12.46
CA PHE A 53 -18.47 4.47 -12.84
C PHE A 53 -18.39 4.83 -14.33
N LEU A 54 -17.26 4.55 -14.99
CA LEU A 54 -16.99 4.90 -16.39
C LEU A 54 -17.25 3.73 -17.37
N SER A 55 -17.58 2.54 -16.89
CA SER A 55 -17.88 1.34 -17.68
C SER A 55 -19.37 1.05 -17.73
#